data_AF-A0A2N2MQ50-F1
#
_entry.id   AF-A0A2N2MQ50-F1
#
_cell.length_a   1.000
_cell.length_b   1.000
_cell.length_c   1.000
_cell.angle_alpha   90.00
_cell.angle_beta   90.00
_cell.angle_gamma   90.00
#
_symmetry.space_group_name_H-M   'P 1'
#
loop_
_entity.id
_entity.type
_entity.pdbx_description
1 polymer ?
#
loop_
_entity_poly.entity_id
_entity_poly.type
_entity_poly.pdbx_seq_one_letter_code
_entity_poly.pdbx_strand_id
1 'polypeptide(L)'
;MTDSEQELLELESKEEKKKVDPEKEKQIILHSIAACKTDTKNEKVAWLLNHYPDTRDSDITLQLRYWRTFESDLFDGTHIDAIDLYKLTRLTSITRARATIQNNYKLFLASPEVRKQRGTLESEEKQKAIDNRPNYPVFAVYADESGKNGSHLIVGSMWVYDGYETFKLNQKINAWKESRKFNSEFHFKNISARTLPMYKELVDLLKENSGIICFKAISVEKSGVSNVSEALESLFYHLLLKGVEHENDTGRAPLPRSLQLWKDAENPGTDKLMLANLEDKLRQAASSRFDQKLFVDHLEAVDSKDLSLIQIADLFTGSINRLLNEKEADQNHKYELARYFLDQFGLNDFGKTRKELGDMTVHISL
;
A
#
# COMPACT_ATOMS: atom_id res chain seq x y z
N MET A 1 53.27 -0.78 -19.51
CA MET A 1 52.24 0.10 -18.93
C MET A 1 52.95 1.01 -17.96
N THR A 2 52.77 2.32 -18.13
CA THR A 2 53.31 3.34 -17.22
C THR A 2 52.49 3.37 -15.93
N ASP A 3 53.07 3.81 -14.81
CA ASP A 3 52.34 3.95 -13.53
C ASP A 3 51.06 4.81 -13.69
N SER A 4 51.06 5.78 -14.63
CA SER A 4 49.87 6.57 -14.96
C SER A 4 48.77 5.80 -15.68
N GLU A 5 49.10 4.76 -16.46
CA GLU A 5 48.10 3.88 -17.10
C GLU A 5 47.51 2.88 -16.09
N GLN A 6 48.29 2.43 -15.11
CA GLN A 6 47.78 1.61 -14.00
C GLN A 6 46.91 2.42 -13.05
N GLU A 7 47.24 3.69 -12.81
CA GLU A 7 46.42 4.59 -11.99
C GLU A 7 45.10 4.97 -12.70
N LEU A 8 45.11 5.14 -14.03
CA LEU A 8 43.88 5.33 -14.83
C LEU A 8 42.99 4.08 -14.82
N LEU A 9 43.57 2.89 -14.98
CA LEU A 9 42.84 1.61 -14.93
C LEU A 9 42.32 1.29 -13.52
N GLU A 10 43.02 1.72 -12.45
CA GLU A 10 42.52 1.64 -11.07
C GLU A 10 41.40 2.66 -10.78
N LEU A 11 41.43 3.83 -11.41
CA LEU A 11 40.37 4.83 -11.31
C LEU A 11 39.13 4.38 -12.10
N GLU A 12 39.30 3.87 -13.32
CA GLU A 12 38.21 3.32 -14.15
C GLU A 12 37.59 2.06 -13.51
N SER A 13 38.40 1.18 -12.89
CA SER A 13 37.88 0.00 -12.16
C SER A 13 37.28 0.31 -10.78
N LYS A 14 37.53 1.51 -10.22
CA LYS A 14 36.84 2.02 -9.03
C LYS A 14 35.52 2.71 -9.39
N GLU A 15 35.41 3.37 -10.54
CA GLU A 15 34.15 3.95 -11.04
C GLU A 15 33.15 2.88 -11.53
N GLU A 16 33.61 1.70 -11.94
CA GLU A 16 32.73 0.56 -12.26
C GLU A 16 32.09 -0.10 -11.02
N LYS A 17 32.50 0.25 -9.79
CA LYS A 17 31.93 -0.27 -8.54
C LYS A 17 30.82 0.62 -7.95
N LYS A 18 29.71 0.78 -8.68
CA LYS A 18 28.31 0.93 -8.20
C LYS A 18 27.38 1.46 -9.31
N LYS A 19 27.30 0.79 -10.46
CA LYS A 19 26.07 0.88 -11.27
C LYS A 19 24.99 0.06 -10.56
N VAL A 20 24.38 0.68 -9.56
CA VAL A 20 23.22 0.13 -8.88
C VAL A 20 22.09 0.05 -9.90
N ASP A 21 21.53 -1.15 -10.08
CA ASP A 21 20.41 -1.40 -10.98
C ASP A 21 19.21 -0.51 -10.58
N PRO A 22 18.79 0.45 -11.43
CA PRO A 22 17.69 1.36 -11.12
C PRO A 22 16.37 0.65 -10.82
N GLU A 23 16.12 -0.50 -11.45
CA GLU A 23 14.88 -1.25 -11.20
C GLU A 23 14.89 -1.91 -9.82
N LYS A 24 16.06 -2.38 -9.38
CA LYS A 24 16.22 -2.93 -8.03
C LYS A 24 15.99 -1.87 -6.95
N GLU A 25 16.54 -0.66 -7.13
CA GLU A 25 16.33 0.46 -6.19
C GLU A 25 14.88 0.94 -6.19
N LYS A 26 14.25 0.99 -7.36
CA LYS A 26 12.82 1.28 -7.48
C LYS A 26 11.99 0.31 -6.65
N GLN A 27 12.28 -0.99 -6.73
CA GLN A 27 11.59 -2.02 -5.94
C GLN A 27 11.85 -1.87 -4.44
N ILE A 28 13.08 -1.51 -4.04
CA ILE A 28 13.40 -1.21 -2.63
C ILE A 28 12.57 -0.01 -2.12
N ILE A 29 12.45 1.05 -2.91
CA ILE A 29 11.65 2.22 -2.56
C ILE A 29 10.16 1.85 -2.46
N LEU A 30 9.60 1.14 -3.43
CA LEU A 30 8.20 0.69 -3.40
C LEU A 30 7.92 -0.18 -2.17
N HIS A 31 8.79 -1.14 -1.88
CA HIS A 31 8.69 -1.97 -0.68
C HIS A 31 8.74 -1.12 0.60
N SER A 32 9.65 -0.15 0.70
CA SER A 32 9.72 0.74 1.87
C SER A 32 8.42 1.55 2.08
N ILE A 33 7.78 1.99 1.00
CA ILE A 33 6.51 2.72 1.07
C ILE A 33 5.40 1.81 1.56
N ALA A 34 5.29 0.61 0.98
CA ALA A 34 4.34 -0.39 1.42
C ALA A 34 4.54 -0.74 2.91
N ALA A 35 5.80 -0.78 3.36
CA ALA A 35 6.18 -1.04 4.75
C ALA A 35 5.95 0.15 5.69
N CYS A 36 5.62 1.33 5.14
CA CYS A 36 5.72 2.65 5.80
C CYS A 36 7.06 2.86 6.52
N LYS A 37 8.14 2.31 5.97
CA LYS A 37 9.50 2.47 6.48
C LYS A 37 10.04 3.85 6.08
N THR A 38 10.66 4.55 7.01
CA THR A 38 11.12 5.93 6.82
C THR A 38 12.47 6.19 7.50
N ASP A 39 13.38 5.22 7.45
CA ASP A 39 14.67 5.29 8.16
C ASP A 39 15.64 6.24 7.45
N THR A 40 15.58 6.24 6.11
CA THR A 40 16.43 7.07 5.27
C THR A 40 15.67 8.27 4.71
N LYS A 41 16.42 9.27 4.25
CA LYS A 41 15.87 10.45 3.59
C LYS A 41 15.11 10.11 2.30
N ASN A 42 15.61 9.16 1.52
CA ASN A 42 14.96 8.75 0.28
C ASN A 42 13.61 8.09 0.59
N GLU A 43 13.56 7.20 1.59
CA GLU A 43 12.30 6.56 2.03
C GLU A 43 11.30 7.61 2.55
N LYS A 44 11.73 8.54 3.40
CA LYS A 44 10.90 9.66 3.89
C LYS A 44 10.31 10.50 2.74
N VAL A 45 11.14 10.88 1.77
CA VAL A 45 10.69 11.67 0.62
C VAL A 45 9.77 10.85 -0.28
N ALA A 46 10.10 9.59 -0.56
CA ALA A 46 9.26 8.72 -1.39
C ALA A 46 7.89 8.49 -0.74
N TRP A 47 7.86 8.33 0.58
CA TRP A 47 6.63 8.22 1.35
C TRP A 47 5.75 9.47 1.21
N LEU A 48 6.33 10.68 1.28
CA LEU A 48 5.58 11.93 1.07
C LEU A 48 5.07 12.05 -0.37
N LEU A 49 5.91 11.77 -1.36
CA LEU A 49 5.50 11.81 -2.77
C LEU A 49 4.37 10.83 -3.07
N ASN A 50 4.33 9.69 -2.37
CA ASN A 50 3.25 8.73 -2.48
C ASN A 50 1.94 9.26 -1.91
N HIS A 51 1.96 9.72 -0.66
CA HIS A 51 0.74 10.05 0.10
C HIS A 51 0.24 11.48 -0.09
N TYR A 52 1.11 12.39 -0.54
CA TYR A 52 0.82 13.80 -0.77
C TYR A 52 1.23 14.22 -2.18
N PRO A 53 0.37 14.00 -3.19
CA PRO A 53 0.77 14.25 -4.57
C PRO A 53 1.10 15.72 -4.88
N ASP A 54 0.64 16.71 -4.11
CA ASP A 54 1.03 18.13 -4.18
C ASP A 54 2.55 18.31 -4.03
N THR A 55 3.19 17.43 -3.26
CA THR A 55 4.64 17.49 -3.03
C THR A 55 5.47 17.10 -4.26
N ARG A 56 4.86 16.42 -5.25
CA ARG A 56 5.53 16.02 -6.51
C ARG A 56 5.92 17.24 -7.35
N ASP A 57 5.14 18.31 -7.23
CA ASP A 57 5.22 19.50 -8.08
C ASP A 57 5.97 20.67 -7.43
N SER A 58 6.01 20.73 -6.10
CA SER A 58 6.58 21.87 -5.35
C SER A 58 7.61 21.44 -4.32
N ASP A 59 8.84 21.96 -4.47
CA ASP A 59 9.93 21.73 -3.52
C ASP A 59 9.64 22.30 -2.12
N ILE A 60 9.01 23.48 -2.08
CA ILE A 60 8.64 24.14 -0.82
C ILE A 60 7.54 23.33 -0.12
N THR A 61 6.52 22.88 -0.87
CA THR A 61 5.44 22.06 -0.32
C THR A 61 5.99 20.75 0.24
N LEU A 62 6.87 20.08 -0.51
CA LEU A 62 7.55 18.88 -0.05
C LEU A 62 8.36 19.13 1.23
N GLN A 63 9.10 20.23 1.31
CA GLN A 63 9.88 20.58 2.50
C GLN A 63 9.01 20.81 3.74
N LEU A 64 7.96 21.63 3.61
CA LEU A 64 7.06 21.92 4.73
C LEU A 64 6.36 20.64 5.22
N ARG A 65 5.94 19.77 4.30
CA ARG A 65 5.36 18.46 4.64
C ARG A 65 6.37 17.53 5.30
N TYR A 66 7.61 17.53 4.83
CA TYR A 66 8.69 16.73 5.42
C TYR A 66 8.93 17.13 6.87
N TRP A 67 9.11 18.42 7.14
CA TRP A 67 9.31 18.93 8.49
C TRP A 67 8.13 18.58 9.39
N ARG A 68 6.90 18.88 8.94
CA ARG A 68 5.70 18.60 9.73
C ARG A 68 5.49 17.11 10.03
N THR A 69 5.95 16.22 9.15
CA THR A 69 5.71 14.77 9.28
C THR A 69 6.81 14.09 10.09
N PHE A 70 8.08 14.45 9.86
CA PHE A 70 9.24 13.70 10.37
C PHE A 70 10.12 14.49 11.35
N GLU A 71 9.89 15.79 11.49
CA GLU A 71 10.61 16.72 12.37
C GLU A 71 9.58 17.59 13.13
N SER A 72 8.45 16.98 13.51
CA SER A 72 7.31 17.69 14.11
C SER A 72 7.60 18.29 15.48
N ASP A 73 8.66 17.80 16.14
CA ASP A 73 9.24 18.36 17.36
C ASP A 73 9.90 19.72 17.13
N LEU A 74 10.33 20.01 15.89
CA LEU A 74 10.95 21.27 15.48
C LEU A 74 10.00 22.16 14.66
N PHE A 75 9.00 21.58 13.98
CA PHE A 75 8.02 22.32 13.20
C PHE A 75 6.65 21.63 13.18
N ASP A 76 5.66 22.27 13.80
CA ASP A 76 4.28 21.76 13.87
C ASP A 76 3.38 22.17 12.68
N GLY A 77 3.89 23.04 11.80
CA GLY A 77 3.15 23.61 10.69
C GLY A 77 2.80 25.10 10.83
N THR A 78 3.06 25.71 11.99
CA THR A 78 2.67 27.10 12.26
C THR A 78 3.85 28.02 12.58
N HIS A 79 4.76 27.60 13.46
CA HIS A 79 5.88 28.42 13.93
C HIS A 79 7.20 27.66 13.83
N ILE A 80 8.29 28.37 13.53
CA ILE A 80 9.66 27.86 13.55
C ILE A 80 10.51 28.88 14.31
N ASP A 81 11.13 28.45 15.40
CA ASP A 81 12.12 29.26 16.08
C ASP A 81 13.42 29.35 15.26
N ALA A 82 14.03 30.54 15.23
CA ALA A 82 15.22 30.79 14.42
C ALA A 82 16.39 29.86 14.76
N ILE A 83 16.46 29.37 16.00
CA ILE A 83 17.46 28.39 16.44
C ILE A 83 17.19 27.01 15.85
N ASP A 84 15.93 26.61 15.77
CA ASP A 84 15.51 25.30 15.27
C ASP A 84 15.51 25.23 13.74
N LEU A 85 15.39 26.38 13.07
CA LEU A 85 15.52 26.48 11.61
C LEU A 85 16.82 25.84 11.08
N TYR A 86 17.92 25.95 11.84
CA TYR A 86 19.21 25.38 11.45
C TYR A 86 19.32 23.87 11.70
N LYS A 87 18.42 23.30 12.52
CA LYS A 87 18.34 21.87 12.82
C LYS A 87 17.49 21.13 11.79
N LEU A 88 16.52 21.81 11.19
CA LEU A 88 15.63 21.25 10.17
C LEU A 88 16.39 20.76 8.93
N THR A 89 15.90 19.70 8.30
CA THR A 89 16.52 19.17 7.08
C THR A 89 16.48 20.22 5.95
N ARG A 90 17.64 20.46 5.32
CA ARG A 90 17.79 21.47 4.26
C ARG A 90 17.02 21.13 2.98
N LEU A 91 16.47 22.17 2.35
CA LEU A 91 15.75 22.07 1.07
C LEU A 91 16.54 21.29 0.02
N THR A 92 17.81 21.64 -0.20
CA THR A 92 18.68 21.03 -1.22
C THR A 92 18.86 19.52 -1.05
N SER A 93 18.78 19.03 0.19
CA SER A 93 18.82 17.59 0.46
C SER A 93 17.52 16.90 0.05
N ILE A 94 16.38 17.52 0.36
CA ILE A 94 15.05 17.02 0.05
C ILE A 94 14.82 17.02 -1.47
N THR A 95 15.18 18.11 -2.15
CA THR A 95 15.03 18.25 -3.61
C THR A 95 15.89 17.23 -4.37
N ARG A 96 17.10 16.94 -3.88
CA ARG A 96 17.97 15.90 -4.46
C ARG A 96 17.36 14.52 -4.34
N ALA A 97 16.82 14.16 -3.17
CA ALA A 97 16.14 12.89 -2.97
C ALA A 97 14.92 12.77 -3.91
N ARG A 98 14.09 13.83 -4.02
CA ARG A 98 12.97 13.88 -4.97
C ARG A 98 13.43 13.66 -6.40
N ALA A 99 14.48 14.36 -6.83
CA ALA A 99 15.02 14.23 -8.18
C ALA A 99 15.49 12.80 -8.48
N THR A 100 16.16 12.14 -7.52
CA THR A 100 16.53 10.73 -7.66
C THR A 100 15.30 9.84 -7.87
N ILE A 101 14.27 10.00 -7.03
CA ILE A 101 13.05 9.18 -7.10
C ILE A 101 12.29 9.40 -8.42
N GLN A 102 12.09 10.66 -8.81
CA GLN A 102 11.32 11.00 -10.01
C GLN A 102 12.09 10.75 -11.30
N ASN A 103 13.37 11.10 -11.37
CA ASN A 103 14.12 11.04 -12.63
C ASN A 103 14.76 9.69 -12.85
N ASN A 104 15.37 9.11 -11.80
CA ASN A 104 16.13 7.87 -11.94
C ASN A 104 15.23 6.64 -11.80
N TYR A 105 14.28 6.65 -10.86
CA TYR A 105 13.38 5.51 -10.63
C TYR A 105 12.04 5.64 -11.35
N LYS A 106 11.77 6.81 -11.96
CA LYS A 106 10.51 7.11 -12.67
C LYS A 106 9.27 6.91 -11.79
N LEU A 107 9.40 7.13 -10.48
CA LEU A 107 8.31 7.03 -9.50
C LEU A 107 7.74 8.41 -9.15
N PHE A 108 6.44 8.47 -8.89
CA PHE A 108 5.74 9.67 -8.40
C PHE A 108 6.04 10.94 -9.20
N LEU A 109 5.96 10.84 -10.52
CA LEU A 109 6.29 11.92 -11.44
C LEU A 109 5.45 13.18 -11.20
N ALA A 110 6.07 14.33 -11.44
CA ALA A 110 5.40 15.63 -11.42
C ALA A 110 4.38 15.76 -12.56
N SER A 111 3.45 16.70 -12.41
CA SER A 111 2.45 17.03 -13.44
C SER A 111 3.09 17.45 -14.77
N PRO A 112 2.43 17.21 -15.91
CA PRO A 112 2.97 17.54 -17.22
C PRO A 112 3.34 19.01 -17.40
N GLU A 113 2.58 19.93 -16.81
CA GLU A 113 2.83 21.37 -16.83
C GLU A 113 4.17 21.69 -16.16
N VAL A 114 4.40 21.13 -14.97
CA VAL A 114 5.64 21.33 -14.21
C VAL A 114 6.83 20.68 -14.91
N ARG A 115 6.66 19.49 -15.51
CA ARG A 115 7.70 18.84 -16.33
C ARG A 115 8.08 19.68 -17.56
N LYS A 116 7.08 20.25 -18.23
CA LYS A 116 7.26 21.16 -19.37
C LYS A 116 8.04 22.41 -18.98
N GLN A 117 7.70 23.03 -17.85
CA GLN A 117 8.45 24.18 -17.32
C GLN A 117 9.89 23.82 -16.93
N ARG A 118 10.13 22.59 -16.43
CA ARG A 118 11.45 22.09 -16.03
C ARG A 118 12.35 21.66 -17.21
N GLY A 119 11.90 21.83 -18.47
CA GLY A 119 12.74 21.63 -19.65
C GLY A 119 13.12 20.17 -19.97
N THR A 120 12.42 19.17 -19.43
CA THR A 120 12.67 17.74 -19.70
C THR A 120 12.09 17.25 -21.04
N LEU A 121 11.91 18.15 -22.01
CA LEU A 121 10.97 17.96 -23.13
C LEU A 121 11.55 17.42 -24.43
N GLU A 122 12.86 17.20 -24.57
CA GLU A 122 13.42 16.82 -25.89
C GLU A 122 13.33 15.31 -26.25
N SER A 123 12.87 14.41 -25.37
CA SER A 123 12.79 12.97 -25.72
C SER A 123 11.54 12.19 -25.29
N GLU A 124 10.55 12.81 -24.64
CA GLU A 124 9.37 12.08 -24.09
C GLU A 124 8.03 12.47 -24.76
N GLU A 125 8.04 12.93 -26.01
CA GLU A 125 6.79 13.34 -26.71
C GLU A 125 5.85 12.18 -27.10
N LYS A 126 6.24 10.91 -26.95
CA LYS A 126 5.35 9.76 -27.16
C LYS A 126 4.48 9.36 -25.95
N GLN A 127 4.71 9.92 -24.76
CA GLN A 127 4.00 9.56 -23.52
C GLN A 127 2.96 10.60 -23.06
N LYS A 128 2.57 11.54 -23.93
CA LYS A 128 1.78 12.74 -23.56
C LYS A 128 0.27 12.51 -23.32
N ALA A 129 -0.23 11.28 -23.41
CA ALA A 129 -1.66 10.99 -23.26
C ALA A 129 -2.05 10.26 -21.96
N ILE A 130 -1.10 9.81 -21.12
CA ILE A 130 -1.40 8.88 -20.00
C ILE A 130 -1.20 9.49 -18.60
N ASP A 131 -0.39 10.55 -18.42
CA ASP A 131 0.02 10.99 -17.07
C ASP A 131 -0.38 12.44 -16.72
N ASN A 132 -1.64 12.83 -16.94
CA ASN A 132 -2.23 13.91 -16.15
C ASN A 132 -2.55 13.32 -14.76
N ARG A 133 -1.63 13.47 -13.80
CA ARG A 133 -1.81 13.03 -12.41
C ARG A 133 -2.32 14.19 -11.56
N PRO A 134 -3.64 14.32 -11.34
CA PRO A 134 -4.16 15.33 -10.45
C PRO A 134 -3.80 15.02 -8.99
N ASN A 135 -3.62 16.09 -8.21
CA ASN A 135 -3.29 15.99 -6.80
C ASN A 135 -4.55 15.65 -5.96
N TYR A 136 -4.89 14.36 -5.93
CA TYR A 136 -6.03 13.86 -5.15
C TYR A 136 -5.60 12.95 -4.00
N PRO A 137 -6.38 12.89 -2.90
CA PRO A 137 -6.17 11.93 -1.82
C PRO A 137 -6.16 10.48 -2.32
N VAL A 138 -5.51 9.60 -1.59
CA VAL A 138 -5.22 8.22 -2.02
C VAL A 138 -6.10 7.21 -1.29
N PHE A 139 -6.58 6.21 -2.03
CA PHE A 139 -6.99 4.90 -1.53
C PHE A 139 -5.79 3.97 -1.60
N ALA A 140 -5.17 3.67 -0.46
CA ALA A 140 -4.12 2.64 -0.41
C ALA A 140 -4.76 1.32 0.04
N VAL A 141 -4.72 0.32 -0.84
CA VAL A 141 -5.34 -0.98 -0.62
C VAL A 141 -4.26 -2.04 -0.49
N TYR A 142 -4.23 -2.72 0.65
CA TYR A 142 -3.38 -3.88 0.91
C TYR A 142 -4.24 -5.12 0.83
N ALA A 143 -3.88 -6.10 0.00
CA ALA A 143 -4.75 -7.21 -0.32
C ALA A 143 -4.03 -8.55 -0.32
N ASP A 144 -4.78 -9.59 0.02
CA ASP A 144 -4.35 -10.98 0.00
C ASP A 144 -5.49 -11.91 -0.45
N GLU A 145 -5.15 -13.12 -0.85
CA GLU A 145 -6.05 -14.11 -1.41
C GLU A 145 -6.00 -15.45 -0.64
N SER A 146 -7.16 -16.09 -0.51
CA SER A 146 -7.25 -17.36 0.21
C SER A 146 -8.29 -18.30 -0.41
N GLY A 147 -8.35 -19.53 0.11
CA GLY A 147 -9.35 -20.51 -0.29
C GLY A 147 -9.07 -21.27 -1.59
N LYS A 148 -7.86 -21.19 -2.16
CA LYS A 148 -7.47 -21.95 -3.38
C LYS A 148 -7.75 -23.45 -3.29
N ASN A 149 -7.67 -24.01 -2.08
CA ASN A 149 -7.94 -25.43 -1.80
C ASN A 149 -9.29 -25.68 -1.10
N GLY A 150 -10.09 -24.64 -0.88
CA GLY A 150 -11.39 -24.71 -0.21
C GLY A 150 -12.58 -24.73 -1.19
N SER A 151 -13.80 -24.62 -0.64
CA SER A 151 -15.04 -24.53 -1.40
C SER A 151 -15.31 -23.14 -1.96
N HIS A 152 -14.68 -22.10 -1.42
CA HIS A 152 -14.79 -20.71 -1.82
C HIS A 152 -13.40 -20.12 -2.10
N LEU A 153 -13.32 -19.29 -3.14
CA LEU A 153 -12.19 -18.39 -3.38
C LEU A 153 -12.50 -17.05 -2.72
N ILE A 154 -11.50 -16.43 -2.09
CA ILE A 154 -11.67 -15.20 -1.33
C ILE A 154 -10.53 -14.26 -1.65
N VAL A 155 -10.84 -12.98 -1.87
CA VAL A 155 -9.86 -11.89 -1.82
C VAL A 155 -10.30 -10.95 -0.69
N GLY A 156 -9.41 -10.71 0.26
CA GLY A 156 -9.61 -9.78 1.35
C GLY A 156 -8.60 -8.64 1.29
N SER A 157 -8.94 -7.52 1.92
CA SER A 157 -8.15 -6.30 1.84
C SER A 157 -8.33 -5.41 3.05
N MET A 158 -7.29 -4.63 3.34
CA MET A 158 -7.27 -3.51 4.25
C MET A 158 -7.08 -2.22 3.44
N TRP A 159 -7.99 -1.28 3.62
CA TRP A 159 -8.00 0.02 2.95
C TRP A 159 -7.59 1.10 3.94
N VAL A 160 -6.78 2.04 3.49
CA VAL A 160 -6.41 3.24 4.25
C VAL A 160 -6.57 4.50 3.39
N TYR A 161 -6.96 5.60 4.04
CA TYR A 161 -7.44 6.81 3.34
C TYR A 161 -6.64 8.09 3.62
N ASP A 162 -5.81 8.06 4.66
CA ASP A 162 -4.98 9.17 5.10
C ASP A 162 -3.56 8.66 5.34
N GLY A 163 -2.60 9.23 4.63
CA GLY A 163 -1.21 8.80 4.74
C GLY A 163 -0.66 8.99 6.15
N TYR A 164 -0.82 10.17 6.75
CA TYR A 164 -0.20 10.46 8.04
C TYR A 164 -0.74 9.58 9.16
N GLU A 165 -2.05 9.37 9.18
CA GLU A 165 -2.65 8.48 10.16
C GLU A 165 -2.26 7.00 9.92
N THR A 166 -2.08 6.59 8.66
CA THR A 166 -1.52 5.27 8.32
C THR A 166 -0.09 5.11 8.85
N PHE A 167 0.74 6.14 8.70
CA PHE A 167 2.10 6.14 9.22
C PHE A 167 2.13 6.03 10.74
N LYS A 168 1.29 6.78 11.45
CA LYS A 168 1.14 6.65 12.90
C LYS A 168 0.67 5.26 13.31
N LEU A 169 -0.31 4.68 12.60
CA LEU A 169 -0.78 3.33 12.86
C LEU A 169 0.36 2.32 12.72
N ASN A 170 1.16 2.42 11.65
CA ASN A 170 2.30 1.53 11.44
C ASN A 170 3.37 1.69 12.55
N GLN A 171 3.67 2.93 12.97
CA GLN A 171 4.54 3.16 14.13
C GLN A 171 4.00 2.49 15.41
N LYS A 172 2.69 2.60 15.68
CA LYS A 172 2.05 1.94 16.84
C LYS A 172 2.18 0.42 16.75
N ILE A 173 1.96 -0.17 15.57
CA ILE A 173 2.11 -1.61 15.34
C ILE A 173 3.57 -2.04 15.59
N ASN A 174 4.55 -1.30 15.09
CA ASN A 174 5.96 -1.63 15.28
C ASN A 174 6.38 -1.49 16.75
N ALA A 175 5.99 -0.41 17.43
CA ALA A 175 6.22 -0.24 18.86
C ALA A 175 5.55 -1.36 19.68
N TRP A 176 4.35 -1.78 19.29
CA TRP A 176 3.68 -2.92 19.90
C TRP A 176 4.48 -4.22 19.69
N LYS A 177 4.93 -4.51 18.46
CA LYS A 177 5.77 -5.69 18.15
C LYS A 177 7.02 -5.72 19.03
N GLU A 178 7.72 -4.59 19.15
CA GLU A 178 8.92 -4.46 19.98
C GLU A 178 8.61 -4.71 21.46
N SER A 179 7.55 -4.10 22.00
CA SER A 179 7.14 -4.25 23.40
C SER A 179 6.79 -5.70 23.77
N ARG A 180 6.27 -6.46 22.81
CA ARG A 180 5.91 -7.89 22.96
C ARG A 180 7.03 -8.83 22.54
N LYS A 181 8.17 -8.31 22.04
CA LYS A 181 9.26 -9.09 21.42
C LYS A 181 8.73 -10.02 20.32
N PHE A 182 7.73 -9.54 19.58
CA PHE A 182 7.11 -10.27 18.49
C PHE A 182 7.95 -10.11 17.22
N ASN A 183 8.85 -11.06 17.01
CA ASN A 183 9.81 -11.04 15.89
C ASN A 183 9.34 -11.85 14.67
N SER A 184 8.13 -12.41 14.71
CA SER A 184 7.54 -13.18 13.62
C SER A 184 6.68 -12.30 12.71
N GLU A 185 6.41 -12.79 11.51
CA GLU A 185 5.36 -12.26 10.63
C GLU A 185 3.98 -12.53 11.25
N PHE A 186 3.04 -11.61 11.06
CA PHE A 186 1.65 -11.97 11.28
C PHE A 186 1.21 -12.85 10.12
N HIS A 187 0.80 -14.07 10.42
CA HIS A 187 0.26 -14.95 9.39
C HIS A 187 -0.80 -15.85 10.02
N PHE A 188 -1.97 -15.90 9.42
CA PHE A 188 -3.11 -16.67 9.91
C PHE A 188 -2.76 -18.15 10.12
N LYS A 189 -1.89 -18.72 9.27
CA LYS A 189 -1.44 -20.10 9.40
C LYS A 189 -0.66 -20.37 10.69
N ASN A 190 0.02 -19.36 11.22
CA ASN A 190 0.92 -19.43 12.39
C ASN A 190 0.22 -19.16 13.74
N ILE A 191 -1.10 -18.90 13.73
CA ILE A 191 -1.87 -18.77 14.96
C ILE A 191 -1.86 -20.11 15.69
N SER A 192 -1.65 -20.06 16.99
CA SER A 192 -1.65 -21.18 17.94
C SER A 192 -2.31 -20.72 19.24
N ALA A 193 -2.64 -21.66 20.13
CA ALA A 193 -3.15 -21.31 21.46
C ALA A 193 -2.23 -20.35 22.23
N ARG A 194 -0.91 -20.47 22.04
CA ARG A 194 0.09 -19.60 22.69
C ARG A 194 0.09 -18.17 22.10
N THR A 195 -0.09 -18.05 20.79
CA THR A 195 0.03 -16.76 20.10
C THR A 195 -1.29 -16.01 20.00
N LEU A 196 -2.42 -16.69 20.17
CA LEU A 196 -3.77 -16.13 20.08
C LEU A 196 -3.98 -14.84 20.91
N PRO A 197 -3.54 -14.72 22.18
CA PRO A 197 -3.71 -13.48 22.94
C PRO A 197 -3.06 -12.27 22.26
N MET A 198 -1.85 -12.45 21.70
CA MET A 198 -1.15 -11.38 20.99
C MET A 198 -1.86 -10.98 19.70
N TYR A 199 -2.44 -11.94 18.97
CA TYR A 199 -3.25 -11.62 17.79
C TYR A 199 -4.50 -10.83 18.16
N LYS A 200 -5.18 -11.15 19.28
CA LYS A 200 -6.31 -10.36 19.77
C LYS A 200 -5.91 -8.93 20.15
N GLU A 201 -4.80 -8.75 20.84
CA GLU A 201 -4.27 -7.41 21.15
C GLU A 201 -3.98 -6.59 19.88
N LEU A 202 -3.48 -7.23 18.82
CA LEU A 202 -3.32 -6.55 17.52
C LEU A 202 -4.66 -6.11 16.94
N VAL A 203 -5.69 -6.97 17.00
CA VAL A 203 -7.05 -6.61 16.55
C VAL A 203 -7.59 -5.42 17.34
N ASP A 204 -7.39 -5.39 18.65
CA ASP A 204 -7.81 -4.28 19.51
C ASP A 204 -7.11 -2.98 19.11
N LEU A 205 -5.80 -3.02 18.87
CA LEU A 205 -5.04 -1.88 18.37
C LEU A 205 -5.58 -1.38 17.02
N LEU A 206 -5.96 -2.28 16.10
CA LEU A 206 -6.57 -1.90 14.83
C LEU A 206 -7.96 -1.27 15.04
N LYS A 207 -8.75 -1.83 15.96
CA LYS A 207 -10.08 -1.32 16.29
C LYS A 207 -10.04 0.10 16.86
N GLU A 208 -9.07 0.40 17.73
CA GLU A 208 -8.84 1.74 18.26
C GLU A 208 -8.52 2.77 17.18
N ASN A 209 -7.97 2.34 16.04
CA ASN A 209 -7.63 3.19 14.89
C ASN A 209 -8.59 2.95 13.70
N SER A 210 -9.79 2.43 13.97
CA SER A 210 -10.74 2.02 12.92
C SER A 210 -11.30 3.17 12.06
N GLY A 211 -11.19 4.42 12.52
CA GLY A 211 -11.64 5.59 11.76
C GLY A 211 -10.91 5.81 10.43
N ILE A 212 -9.66 5.32 10.31
CA ILE A 212 -8.79 5.55 9.15
C ILE A 212 -8.59 4.30 8.29
N ILE A 213 -9.15 3.16 8.71
CA ILE A 213 -9.02 1.87 8.03
C ILE A 213 -10.38 1.29 7.68
N CYS A 214 -10.42 0.38 6.71
CA CYS A 214 -11.60 -0.42 6.42
C CYS A 214 -11.18 -1.79 5.89
N PHE A 215 -11.86 -2.83 6.34
CA PHE A 215 -11.64 -4.18 5.81
C PHE A 215 -12.67 -4.50 4.74
N LYS A 216 -12.24 -5.06 3.61
CA LYS A 216 -13.18 -5.49 2.57
C LYS A 216 -12.81 -6.84 2.04
N ALA A 217 -13.80 -7.68 1.82
CA ALA A 217 -13.61 -8.98 1.20
C ALA A 217 -14.69 -9.28 0.18
N ILE A 218 -14.31 -10.08 -0.79
CA ILE A 218 -15.21 -10.66 -1.76
C ILE A 218 -14.92 -12.15 -1.89
N SER A 219 -15.96 -12.95 -1.98
CA SER A 219 -15.85 -14.40 -2.10
C SER A 219 -16.77 -14.95 -3.18
N VAL A 220 -16.42 -16.11 -3.73
CA VAL A 220 -17.27 -16.87 -4.66
C VAL A 220 -17.13 -18.35 -4.38
N GLU A 221 -18.22 -19.11 -4.53
CA GLU A 221 -18.14 -20.56 -4.54
C GLU A 221 -17.28 -21.04 -5.71
N LYS A 222 -16.34 -21.94 -5.44
CA LYS A 222 -15.44 -22.50 -6.45
C LYS A 222 -16.15 -23.51 -7.37
N SER A 223 -17.33 -23.98 -7.00
CA SER A 223 -18.14 -24.87 -7.83
C SER A 223 -18.47 -24.19 -9.17
N GLY A 224 -18.06 -24.80 -10.29
CA GLY A 224 -18.24 -24.24 -11.63
C GLY A 224 -17.16 -23.25 -12.08
N VAL A 225 -16.17 -22.93 -11.23
CA VAL A 225 -14.99 -22.13 -11.62
C VAL A 225 -13.96 -23.05 -12.30
N SER A 226 -13.77 -22.88 -13.60
CA SER A 226 -12.79 -23.64 -14.39
C SER A 226 -11.36 -23.10 -14.24
N ASN A 227 -11.20 -21.78 -14.12
CA ASN A 227 -9.92 -21.10 -14.03
C ASN A 227 -9.82 -20.25 -12.75
N VAL A 228 -9.10 -20.78 -11.75
CA VAL A 228 -8.93 -20.12 -10.44
C VAL A 228 -8.20 -18.78 -10.57
N SER A 229 -7.21 -18.68 -11.45
CA SER A 229 -6.42 -17.44 -11.61
C SER A 229 -7.28 -16.30 -12.17
N GLU A 230 -8.06 -16.59 -13.21
CA GLU A 230 -9.00 -15.63 -13.81
C GLU A 230 -10.13 -15.24 -12.85
N ALA A 231 -10.61 -16.19 -12.04
CA ALA A 231 -11.57 -15.91 -10.99
C ALA A 231 -10.97 -14.97 -9.94
N LEU A 232 -9.73 -15.20 -9.49
CA LEU A 232 -9.03 -14.31 -8.56
C LEU A 232 -8.83 -12.91 -9.14
N GLU A 233 -8.37 -12.78 -10.39
CA GLU A 233 -8.29 -11.49 -11.08
C GLU A 233 -9.64 -10.74 -11.07
N SER A 234 -10.72 -11.47 -11.34
CA SER A 234 -12.08 -10.92 -11.32
C SER A 234 -12.53 -10.52 -9.91
N LEU A 235 -12.16 -11.29 -8.89
CA LEU A 235 -12.43 -10.96 -7.48
C LEU A 235 -11.68 -9.69 -7.07
N PHE A 236 -10.39 -9.54 -7.39
CA PHE A 236 -9.65 -8.29 -7.14
C PHE A 236 -10.32 -7.09 -7.82
N TYR A 237 -10.70 -7.22 -9.09
CA TYR A 237 -11.42 -6.18 -9.81
C TYR A 237 -12.70 -5.77 -9.10
N HIS A 238 -13.55 -6.73 -8.74
CA HIS A 238 -14.82 -6.45 -8.09
C HIS A 238 -14.67 -5.93 -6.66
N LEU A 239 -13.67 -6.40 -5.91
CA LEU A 239 -13.33 -5.89 -4.58
C LEU A 239 -13.00 -4.40 -4.62
N LEU A 240 -12.11 -4.01 -5.55
CA LEU A 240 -11.67 -2.62 -5.70
C LEU A 240 -12.83 -1.72 -6.17
N LEU A 241 -13.56 -2.16 -7.19
CA LEU A 241 -14.68 -1.42 -7.75
C LEU A 241 -15.77 -1.15 -6.70
N LYS A 242 -16.25 -2.21 -6.04
CA LYS A 242 -17.30 -2.12 -5.01
C LYS A 242 -16.80 -1.44 -3.75
N GLY A 243 -15.50 -1.57 -3.45
CA GLY A 243 -14.87 -0.88 -2.34
C GLY A 243 -14.82 0.64 -2.55
N VAL A 244 -14.44 1.11 -3.75
CA VAL A 244 -14.48 2.54 -4.08
C VAL A 244 -15.91 3.08 -4.00
N GLU A 245 -16.89 2.35 -4.53
CA GLU A 245 -18.31 2.73 -4.42
C GLU A 245 -18.75 2.87 -2.97
N HIS A 246 -18.46 1.86 -2.14
CA HIS A 246 -18.79 1.89 -0.73
C HIS A 246 -18.23 3.12 -0.02
N GLU A 247 -16.95 3.43 -0.22
CA GLU A 247 -16.31 4.57 0.44
C GLU A 247 -16.81 5.92 -0.07
N ASN A 248 -17.18 5.99 -1.35
CA ASN A 248 -17.76 7.18 -1.94
C ASN A 248 -19.19 7.41 -1.42
N ASP A 249 -20.01 6.36 -1.43
CA ASP A 249 -21.44 6.43 -1.08
C ASP A 249 -21.67 6.68 0.41
N THR A 250 -20.79 6.13 1.26
CA THR A 250 -20.81 6.40 2.71
C THR A 250 -20.21 7.77 3.07
N GLY A 251 -19.53 8.43 2.14
CA GLY A 251 -18.86 9.71 2.37
C GLY A 251 -17.60 9.62 3.24
N ARG A 252 -17.14 8.42 3.63
CA ARG A 252 -15.91 8.24 4.42
C ARG A 252 -14.66 8.65 3.65
N ALA A 253 -14.61 8.32 2.36
CA ALA A 253 -13.54 8.73 1.47
C ALA A 253 -14.11 9.05 0.07
N PRO A 254 -14.71 10.25 -0.09
CA PRO A 254 -15.38 10.64 -1.33
C PRO A 254 -14.38 10.87 -2.45
N LEU A 255 -14.82 10.64 -3.69
CA LEU A 255 -14.11 10.98 -4.91
C LEU A 255 -14.08 12.52 -5.12
N PRO A 256 -13.07 13.09 -5.81
CA PRO A 256 -12.02 12.41 -6.58
C PRO A 256 -10.83 11.92 -5.77
N ARG A 257 -10.30 10.74 -6.13
CA ARG A 257 -9.18 10.07 -5.45
C ARG A 257 -8.33 9.22 -6.39
N SER A 258 -7.09 9.01 -5.98
CA SER A 258 -6.16 8.05 -6.60
C SER A 258 -6.27 6.68 -5.94
N LEU A 259 -6.17 5.60 -6.70
CA LEU A 259 -6.21 4.22 -6.22
C LEU A 259 -4.83 3.57 -6.36
N GLN A 260 -4.39 2.96 -5.26
CA GLN A 260 -3.15 2.19 -5.15
C GLN A 260 -3.47 0.79 -4.63
N LEU A 261 -2.87 -0.24 -5.23
CA LEU A 261 -2.97 -1.62 -4.78
C LEU A 261 -1.60 -2.19 -4.47
N TRP A 262 -1.49 -2.80 -3.30
CA TRP A 262 -0.37 -3.61 -2.85
C TRP A 262 -0.90 -5.02 -2.56
N LYS A 263 -0.63 -5.97 -3.44
CA LYS A 263 -0.96 -7.38 -3.18
C LYS A 263 0.27 -8.15 -2.71
N ASP A 264 0.05 -9.21 -1.94
CA ASP A 264 1.13 -10.15 -1.61
C ASP A 264 1.69 -10.80 -2.89
N ALA A 265 3.00 -10.93 -2.98
CA ALA A 265 3.66 -11.53 -4.14
C ALA A 265 3.62 -13.05 -4.06
N GLU A 266 3.21 -13.70 -5.15
CA GLU A 266 3.21 -15.16 -5.22
C GLU A 266 4.13 -15.67 -6.34
N ASN A 267 3.79 -15.32 -7.58
CA ASN A 267 4.54 -15.73 -8.75
C ASN A 267 4.76 -14.52 -9.66
N PRO A 268 6.03 -14.06 -9.81
CA PRO A 268 6.33 -12.83 -10.52
C PRO A 268 5.79 -12.76 -11.96
N GLY A 269 5.68 -13.89 -12.65
CA GLY A 269 5.20 -13.93 -14.03
C GLY A 269 3.69 -13.74 -14.13
N THR A 270 2.94 -14.48 -13.31
CA THR A 270 1.48 -14.38 -13.29
C THR A 270 1.00 -13.09 -12.66
N ASP A 271 1.69 -12.61 -11.62
CA ASP A 271 1.38 -11.38 -10.92
C ASP A 271 1.46 -10.17 -11.86
N LYS A 272 2.53 -10.07 -12.66
CA LYS A 272 2.68 -8.98 -13.63
C LYS A 272 1.56 -8.94 -14.66
N LEU A 273 1.17 -10.10 -15.20
CA LEU A 273 0.10 -10.18 -16.19
C LEU A 273 -1.26 -9.83 -15.59
N MET A 274 -1.57 -10.39 -14.42
CA MET A 274 -2.81 -10.13 -13.68
C MET A 274 -2.94 -8.65 -13.32
N LEU A 275 -1.88 -8.02 -12.79
CA LEU A 275 -1.90 -6.60 -12.42
C LEU A 275 -2.06 -5.68 -13.63
N ALA A 276 -1.42 -6.00 -14.77
CA ALA A 276 -1.61 -5.24 -16.01
C ALA A 276 -3.05 -5.31 -16.52
N ASN A 277 -3.64 -6.51 -16.56
CA ASN A 277 -5.04 -6.69 -16.95
C ASN A 277 -6.01 -5.96 -16.00
N LEU A 278 -5.72 -6.04 -14.69
CA LEU A 278 -6.50 -5.37 -13.65
C LEU A 278 -6.43 -3.85 -13.79
N GLU A 279 -5.24 -3.30 -14.06
CA GLU A 279 -5.04 -1.87 -14.30
C GLU A 279 -5.88 -1.38 -15.49
N ASP A 280 -5.84 -2.08 -16.62
CA ASP A 280 -6.63 -1.74 -17.80
C ASP A 280 -8.14 -1.72 -17.50
N LYS A 281 -8.64 -2.75 -16.82
CA LYS A 281 -10.06 -2.84 -16.40
C LYS A 281 -10.45 -1.70 -15.45
N LEU A 282 -9.58 -1.35 -14.50
CA LEU A 282 -9.84 -0.26 -13.56
C LEU A 282 -9.80 1.11 -14.25
N ARG A 283 -8.91 1.33 -15.21
CA ARG A 283 -8.86 2.59 -15.99
C ARG A 283 -10.12 2.76 -16.85
N GLN A 284 -10.64 1.68 -17.42
CA GLN A 284 -11.92 1.69 -18.12
C GLN A 284 -13.10 1.99 -17.17
N ALA A 285 -13.10 1.39 -15.98
CA ALA A 285 -14.13 1.65 -14.96
C ALA A 285 -14.07 3.08 -14.40
N ALA A 286 -12.86 3.63 -14.20
CA ALA A 286 -12.64 5.02 -13.81
C ALA A 286 -13.34 6.00 -14.77
N SER A 287 -13.26 5.72 -16.07
CA SER A 287 -13.87 6.57 -17.10
C SER A 287 -15.38 6.38 -17.22
N SER A 288 -15.88 5.15 -17.10
CA SER A 288 -17.29 4.82 -17.38
C SER A 288 -18.21 4.85 -16.15
N ARG A 289 -17.69 4.55 -14.96
CA ARG A 289 -18.48 4.36 -13.73
C ARG A 289 -18.27 5.45 -12.69
N PHE A 290 -17.10 6.10 -12.69
CA PHE A 290 -16.72 7.07 -11.67
C PHE A 290 -16.57 8.49 -12.21
N ASP A 291 -17.15 8.80 -13.37
CA ASP A 291 -17.12 10.13 -14.00
C ASP A 291 -15.70 10.75 -14.09
N GLN A 292 -14.68 9.92 -14.33
CA GLN A 292 -13.27 10.34 -14.33
C GLN A 292 -12.77 10.93 -12.98
N LYS A 293 -13.44 10.61 -11.88
CA LYS A 293 -13.03 11.04 -10.53
C LYS A 293 -12.16 10.00 -9.81
N LEU A 294 -12.08 8.78 -10.32
CA LEU A 294 -11.13 7.77 -9.83
C LEU A 294 -9.89 7.75 -10.73
N PHE A 295 -8.70 7.76 -10.13
CA PHE A 295 -7.43 7.74 -10.86
C PHE A 295 -6.62 6.51 -10.47
N VAL A 296 -6.31 5.62 -11.41
CA VAL A 296 -5.46 4.47 -11.12
C VAL A 296 -4.00 4.91 -11.10
N ASP A 297 -3.35 4.91 -9.92
CA ASP A 297 -1.99 5.42 -9.74
C ASP A 297 -0.94 4.30 -9.91
N HIS A 298 -0.95 3.28 -9.05
CA HIS A 298 -0.07 2.13 -9.21
C HIS A 298 -0.65 0.85 -8.57
N LEU A 299 -0.31 -0.28 -9.19
CA LEU A 299 -0.66 -1.62 -8.73
C LEU A 299 0.61 -2.46 -8.68
N GLU A 300 0.98 -2.97 -7.52
CA GLU A 300 2.24 -3.71 -7.35
C GLU A 300 2.03 -4.99 -6.52
N ALA A 301 2.79 -6.03 -6.85
CA ALA A 301 2.94 -7.23 -6.03
C ALA A 301 4.24 -7.11 -5.23
N VAL A 302 4.16 -7.26 -3.92
CA VAL A 302 5.28 -7.03 -2.99
C VAL A 302 5.39 -8.18 -1.99
N ASP A 303 6.61 -8.52 -1.59
CA ASP A 303 6.88 -9.54 -0.57
C ASP A 303 6.35 -9.05 0.79
N SER A 304 5.40 -9.79 1.39
CA SER A 304 4.74 -9.39 2.62
C SER A 304 5.57 -9.51 3.90
N LYS A 305 6.77 -10.12 3.84
CA LYS A 305 7.60 -10.43 5.02
C LYS A 305 7.82 -9.28 6.00
N ASP A 306 8.05 -8.07 5.50
CA ASP A 306 8.26 -6.88 6.33
C ASP A 306 7.07 -5.89 6.27
N LEU A 307 5.93 -6.32 5.71
CA LEU A 307 4.79 -5.46 5.40
C LEU A 307 3.61 -5.75 6.32
N SER A 308 3.63 -5.15 7.52
CA SER A 308 2.60 -5.38 8.54
C SER A 308 1.16 -5.20 8.03
N LEU A 309 0.91 -4.25 7.11
CA LEU A 309 -0.44 -3.99 6.58
C LEU A 309 -0.95 -5.09 5.63
N ILE A 310 -0.06 -5.69 4.82
CA ILE A 310 -0.42 -6.86 3.99
C ILE A 310 -0.63 -8.07 4.88
N GLN A 311 0.24 -8.26 5.88
CA GLN A 311 0.08 -9.34 6.85
C GLN A 311 -1.24 -9.24 7.63
N ILE A 312 -1.69 -8.02 7.95
CA ILE A 312 -3.01 -7.80 8.56
C ILE A 312 -4.14 -8.12 7.56
N ALA A 313 -3.96 -7.83 6.27
CA ALA A 313 -4.89 -8.26 5.23
C ALA A 313 -4.94 -9.81 5.11
N ASP A 314 -3.82 -10.53 5.25
CA ASP A 314 -3.81 -12.01 5.36
C ASP A 314 -4.60 -12.47 6.60
N LEU A 315 -4.44 -11.84 7.76
CA LEU A 315 -5.21 -12.20 8.95
C LEU A 315 -6.72 -12.06 8.74
N PHE A 316 -7.15 -10.97 8.13
CA PHE A 316 -8.56 -10.75 7.81
C PHE A 316 -9.08 -11.75 6.77
N THR A 317 -8.34 -11.94 5.67
CA THR A 317 -8.69 -12.88 4.59
C THR A 317 -8.75 -14.31 5.10
N GLY A 318 -7.76 -14.70 5.91
CA GLY A 318 -7.68 -15.99 6.58
C GLY A 318 -8.81 -16.22 7.57
N SER A 319 -9.25 -15.17 8.28
CA SER A 319 -10.41 -15.21 9.17
C SER A 319 -11.70 -15.52 8.41
N ILE A 320 -11.92 -14.87 7.26
CA ILE A 320 -13.06 -15.17 6.40
C ILE A 320 -12.97 -16.58 5.82
N ASN A 321 -11.79 -16.97 5.33
CA ASN A 321 -11.56 -18.32 4.81
C ASN A 321 -11.85 -19.40 5.84
N ARG A 322 -11.46 -19.18 7.11
CA ARG A 322 -11.75 -20.09 8.22
C ARG A 322 -13.25 -20.30 8.42
N LEU A 323 -14.07 -19.27 8.25
CA LEU A 323 -15.52 -19.37 8.47
C LEU A 323 -16.29 -19.88 7.24
N LEU A 324 -15.82 -19.60 6.02
CA LEU A 324 -16.50 -20.05 4.79
C LEU A 324 -16.11 -21.47 4.34
N ASN A 325 -14.83 -21.84 4.49
CA ASN A 325 -14.28 -23.06 3.91
C ASN A 325 -14.08 -24.18 4.92
N GLU A 326 -13.99 -23.88 6.22
CA GLU A 326 -13.68 -24.86 7.24
C GLU A 326 -14.92 -25.13 8.11
N LYS A 327 -15.13 -26.39 8.50
CA LYS A 327 -16.37 -26.81 9.18
C LYS A 327 -16.39 -26.28 10.61
N GLU A 328 -17.60 -26.00 11.12
CA GLU A 328 -17.82 -25.61 12.53
C GLU A 328 -17.25 -26.61 13.55
N ALA A 329 -16.96 -27.85 13.16
CA ALA A 329 -16.36 -28.86 14.02
C ALA A 329 -14.89 -28.56 14.40
N ASP A 330 -14.21 -27.66 13.69
CA ASP A 330 -12.82 -27.25 13.94
C ASP A 330 -12.76 -25.94 14.76
N GLN A 331 -13.48 -25.89 15.89
CA GLN A 331 -13.48 -24.77 16.87
C GLN A 331 -12.14 -24.67 17.62
N ASN A 332 -11.08 -24.40 16.88
CA ASN A 332 -9.74 -24.21 17.40
C ASN A 332 -9.42 -22.72 17.55
N HIS A 333 -8.19 -22.41 17.98
CA HIS A 333 -7.69 -21.04 18.16
C HIS A 333 -7.79 -20.16 16.90
N LYS A 334 -7.79 -20.74 15.69
CA LYS A 334 -7.97 -19.99 14.43
C LYS A 334 -9.44 -19.59 14.24
N TYR A 335 -10.37 -20.49 14.57
CA TYR A 335 -11.79 -20.16 14.59
C TYR A 335 -12.09 -19.06 15.61
N GLU A 336 -11.48 -19.14 16.79
CA GLU A 336 -11.64 -18.13 17.84
C GLU A 336 -11.10 -16.75 17.41
N LEU A 337 -9.91 -16.67 16.80
CA LEU A 337 -9.43 -15.40 16.27
C LEU A 337 -10.33 -14.90 15.14
N ALA A 338 -10.76 -15.79 14.23
CA ALA A 338 -11.57 -15.41 13.09
C ALA A 338 -12.88 -14.73 13.54
N ARG A 339 -13.60 -15.33 14.50
CA ARG A 339 -14.78 -14.71 15.09
C ARG A 339 -14.45 -13.40 15.78
N TYR A 340 -13.42 -13.38 16.63
CA TYR A 340 -13.02 -12.16 17.33
C TYR A 340 -12.73 -10.99 16.38
N PHE A 341 -11.97 -11.25 15.31
CA PHE A 341 -11.61 -10.23 14.32
C PHE A 341 -12.86 -9.69 13.63
N LEU A 342 -13.72 -10.56 13.10
CA LEU A 342 -14.91 -10.14 12.37
C LEU A 342 -15.91 -9.42 13.28
N ASP A 343 -16.07 -9.87 14.52
CA ASP A 343 -16.98 -9.26 15.49
C ASP A 343 -16.53 -7.84 15.85
N GLN A 344 -15.24 -7.62 16.11
CA GLN A 344 -14.69 -6.29 16.41
C GLN A 344 -14.95 -5.28 15.29
N PHE A 345 -15.03 -5.76 14.05
CA PHE A 345 -15.26 -4.92 12.88
C PHE A 345 -16.71 -4.96 12.35
N GLY A 346 -17.65 -5.50 13.15
CA GLY A 346 -19.08 -5.38 12.91
C GLY A 346 -19.68 -6.46 12.01
N LEU A 347 -18.97 -7.56 11.75
CA LEU A 347 -19.44 -8.72 11.01
C LEU A 347 -19.87 -9.87 11.95
N ASN A 348 -20.62 -9.55 13.01
CA ASN A 348 -21.03 -10.52 14.05
C ASN A 348 -21.86 -11.69 13.48
N ASP A 349 -22.61 -11.43 12.42
CA ASP A 349 -23.55 -12.37 11.78
C ASP A 349 -22.97 -13.01 10.51
N PHE A 350 -21.64 -13.05 10.39
CA PHE A 350 -20.94 -13.51 9.20
C PHE A 350 -21.44 -14.85 8.66
N GLY A 351 -21.83 -14.84 7.37
CA GLY A 351 -22.29 -16.01 6.61
C GLY A 351 -23.81 -16.16 6.54
N LYS A 352 -24.59 -15.27 7.16
CA LYS A 352 -26.07 -15.32 7.09
C LYS A 352 -26.65 -14.65 5.85
N THR A 353 -25.91 -13.75 5.21
CA THR A 353 -26.39 -13.01 4.02
C THR A 353 -25.33 -12.97 2.92
N ARG A 354 -25.76 -12.75 1.67
CA ARG A 354 -24.84 -12.61 0.52
C ARG A 354 -24.06 -11.30 0.52
N LYS A 355 -24.49 -10.30 1.28
CA LYS A 355 -23.87 -8.98 1.33
C LYS A 355 -23.97 -8.43 2.74
N GLU A 356 -22.83 -8.32 3.39
CA GLU A 356 -22.70 -7.76 4.73
C GLU A 356 -21.99 -6.42 4.62
N LEU A 357 -22.72 -5.35 4.96
CA LEU A 357 -22.23 -3.98 4.91
C LEU A 357 -22.20 -3.42 6.33
N GLY A 358 -21.02 -3.04 6.77
CA GLY A 358 -20.81 -2.20 7.94
C GLY A 358 -19.93 -1.01 7.57
N ASP A 359 -19.95 0.03 8.41
CA ASP A 359 -19.22 1.27 8.15
C ASP A 359 -17.72 1.03 7.94
N MET A 360 -17.15 0.04 8.62
CA MET A 360 -15.72 -0.28 8.62
C MET A 360 -15.42 -1.62 7.98
N THR A 361 -16.43 -2.39 7.56
CA THR A 361 -16.21 -3.68 6.92
C THR A 361 -17.26 -4.05 5.90
N VAL A 362 -16.80 -4.58 4.78
CA VAL A 362 -17.68 -5.06 3.70
C VAL A 362 -17.32 -6.49 3.35
N HIS A 363 -18.30 -7.39 3.34
CA HIS A 363 -18.18 -8.70 2.72
C HIS A 363 -19.26 -8.90 1.66
N ILE A 364 -18.84 -9.41 0.50
CA ILE A 364 -19.72 -9.67 -0.65
C ILE A 364 -19.48 -11.08 -1.14
N SER A 365 -20.51 -11.93 -1.10
CA SER A 365 -20.50 -13.24 -1.74
C SER A 365 -21.17 -13.13 -3.12
N LEU A 366 -20.42 -13.50 -4.17
CA LEU A 366 -20.90 -13.52 -5.56
C LEU A 366 -21.71 -14.77 -5.88
#